data_AF-A0A2V6BPK4-F1
#
_entry.id   AF-A0A2V6BPK4-F1
#
_cell.length_a   1.000
_cell.length_b   1.000
_cell.length_c   1.000
_cell.angle_alpha   90.00
_cell.angle_beta   90.00
_cell.angle_gamma   90.00
#
_symmetry.space_group_name_H-M   'P 1'
#
loop_
_entity.id
_entity.type
_entity.pdbx_description
1 polymer ?
#
loop_
_entity_poly.entity_id
_entity_poly.type
_entity_poly.pdbx_seq_one_letter_code
_entity_poly.pdbx_strand_id
1 'polypeptide(L)' 'MLIDTHAHLDFPDFATDLEDVLGRANDAGVTRIITIGTSLESSRRAIELAE' A
#
# COMPACT_ATOMS: atom_id res chain seq x y z
N MET A 1 8.33 13.65 -7.52
CA MET A 1 8.36 12.26 -7.06
C MET A 1 8.24 12.27 -5.55
N LEU A 2 7.07 11.93 -5.02
CA LEU A 2 6.84 11.76 -3.59
C LEU A 2 6.88 10.27 -3.27
N ILE A 3 7.44 9.96 -2.10
CA ILE A 3 7.47 8.60 -1.54
C ILE A 3 6.68 8.64 -0.25
N ASP A 4 5.63 7.85 -0.16
CA ASP A 4 4.97 7.58 1.12
C ASP A 4 5.77 6.49 1.83
N THR A 5 6.37 6.84 2.97
CA THR A 5 7.24 5.94 3.73
C THR A 5 6.47 5.07 4.72
N HIS A 6 5.16 5.30 4.92
CA HIS A 6 4.35 4.54 5.87
C HIS A 6 2.88 4.50 5.44
N ALA A 7 2.45 3.38 4.90
CA ALA A 7 1.04 3.08 4.62
C ALA A 7 0.64 1.69 5.15
N HIS A 8 -0.66 1.48 5.29
CA HIS A 8 -1.27 0.21 5.68
C HIS A 8 -2.09 -0.36 4.53
N LEU A 9 -1.45 -0.63 3.39
CA LEU A 9 -2.14 -1.12 2.19
C LEU A 9 -2.62 -2.58 2.34
N ASP A 10 -2.10 -3.30 3.34
CA ASP A 10 -2.51 -4.68 3.65
C ASP A 10 -3.82 -4.79 4.46
N PHE A 11 -4.46 -3.65 4.76
CA PHE A 11 -5.68 -3.63 5.55
C PHE A 11 -6.89 -4.06 4.71
N PRO A 12 -7.84 -4.84 5.28
CA PRO A 12 -9.02 -5.32 4.56
C PRO A 12 -9.88 -4.21 3.95
N ASP A 13 -9.84 -3.00 4.53
CA ASP A 13 -10.60 -1.84 4.06
C ASP A 13 -10.25 -1.44 2.63
N PHE A 14 -9.03 -1.74 2.16
CA PHE A 14 -8.57 -1.44 0.80
C PHE A 14 -8.73 -2.61 -0.18
N ALA A 15 -9.18 -3.79 0.29
CA ALA A 15 -9.20 -4.99 -0.56
C ALA A 15 -10.13 -4.86 -1.78
N THR A 16 -11.15 -4.00 -1.70
CA THR A 16 -12.12 -3.80 -2.78
C THR A 16 -11.75 -2.69 -3.76
N ASP A 17 -10.83 -1.79 -3.39
CA ASP A 17 -10.54 -0.56 -4.16
C ASP A 17 -9.03 -0.20 -4.21
N LEU A 18 -8.13 -1.15 -3.92
CA LEU A 18 -6.70 -0.91 -3.87
C LEU A 18 -6.14 -0.28 -5.16
N GLU A 19 -6.58 -0.75 -6.33
CA GLU A 19 -6.14 -0.19 -7.62
C GLU A 19 -6.54 1.29 -7.77
N ASP A 20 -7.76 1.64 -7.34
CA ASP A 20 -8.25 3.02 -7.38
C ASP A 20 -7.49 3.90 -6.39
N VAL A 21 -7.15 3.38 -5.20
CA VAL A 21 -6.30 4.07 -4.21
C VAL A 21 -4.92 4.38 -4.80
N LEU A 22 -4.30 3.39 -5.44
CA LEU A 22 -2.99 3.55 -6.08
C LEU A 22 -3.05 4.53 -7.27
N GLY A 23 -4.13 4.52 -8.04
CA GLY A 23 -4.39 5.49 -9.11
C GLY A 23 -4.42 6.92 -8.56
N ARG A 24 -5.24 7.16 -7.51
CA ARG A 24 -5.31 8.48 -6.84
C ARG A 24 -3.96 8.92 -6.25
N ALA A 25 -3.19 7.98 -5.67
CA ALA A 25 -1.86 8.28 -5.15
C ALA A 25 -0.90 8.73 -6.26
N ASN A 26 -0.93 8.06 -7.41
CA ASN A 26 -0.13 8.43 -8.58
C ASN A 26 -0.52 9.81 -9.13
N ASP A 27 -1.82 10.08 -9.28
CA ASP A 27 -2.34 11.39 -9.72
C ASP A 27 -1.91 12.53 -8.78
N ALA A 28 -1.78 12.25 -7.49
CA ALA A 28 -1.27 13.18 -6.48
C ALA A 28 0.28 13.30 -6.44
N GLY A 29 1.00 12.54 -7.28
CA GLY A 29 2.46 12.54 -7.37
C GLY A 29 3.19 11.63 -6.36
N VAL A 30 2.46 10.79 -5.63
CA VAL A 30 2.99 9.72 -4.77
C VAL A 30 3.21 8.48 -5.62
N THR A 31 4.43 8.29 -6.09
CA THR A 31 4.76 7.26 -7.11
C THR A 31 5.49 6.05 -6.52
N ARG A 32 5.72 6.06 -5.21
CA ARG A 32 6.30 4.95 -4.42
C ARG A 32 5.64 4.95 -3.04
N ILE A 33 5.24 3.79 -2.55
CA ILE A 33 4.58 3.63 -1.26
C ILE A 33 5.24 2.45 -0.53
N ILE A 34 5.58 2.63 0.74
CA ILE A 34 6.05 1.57 1.63
C ILE A 34 4.87 1.14 2.50
N THR A 35 4.35 -0.06 2.26
CA THR A 35 3.34 -0.66 3.13
C THR A 35 4.01 -1.41 4.27
N ILE A 36 3.59 -1.16 5.51
CA ILE A 36 4.24 -1.71 6.70
C ILE A 36 3.40 -2.82 7.33
N GLY A 37 4.07 -3.90 7.74
CA GLY A 37 3.45 -4.97 8.49
C GLY A 37 3.41 -4.67 9.99
N THR A 38 2.30 -4.97 10.67
CA THR A 38 2.15 -4.81 12.14
C THR A 38 2.20 -6.13 12.90
N SER A 39 2.22 -7.25 12.18
CA SER A 39 2.31 -8.61 12.70
C SER A 39 2.97 -9.50 11.65
N LEU A 40 3.38 -10.72 12.00
CA LEU A 40 3.96 -11.65 11.03
C LEU A 40 3.00 -11.94 9.86
N GLU A 41 1.71 -12.03 10.12
CA GLU A 41 0.68 -12.23 9.10
C GLU A 41 0.55 -11.00 8.18
N SER A 42 0.47 -9.81 8.79
CA SER A 42 0.43 -8.52 8.07
C SER A 42 1.70 -8.29 7.23
N SER A 43 2.88 -8.66 7.74
CA SER A 43 4.13 -8.60 7.00
C SER A 43 4.16 -9.53 5.78
N ARG A 44 3.51 -10.70 5.84
CA ARG A 44 3.40 -11.59 4.67
C ARG A 44 2.49 -11.00 3.61
N ARG A 45 1.32 -10.48 3.99
CA ARG A 45 0.44 -9.76 3.05
C ARG A 45 1.13 -8.56 2.42
N ALA A 46 1.92 -7.82 3.20
CA ALA A 46 2.70 -6.70 2.68
C ALA A 46 3.73 -7.12 1.60
N ILE A 47 4.32 -8.31 1.72
CA ILE A 47 5.20 -8.88 0.70
C ILE A 47 4.39 -9.30 -0.53
N GLU A 48 3.28 -10.02 -0.33
CA GLU A 48 2.39 -10.46 -1.42
C GLU A 48 1.86 -9.28 -2.25
N LEU A 49 1.57 -8.14 -1.61
CA LEU A 49 1.17 -6.90 -2.28
C LEU A 49 2.27 -6.27 -3.14
N ALA A 50 3.54 -6.60 -2.92
CA ALA A 50 4.69 -5.99 -3.57
C ALA A 50 5.30 -6.84 -4.70
N GLU A 51 4.84 -8.09 -4.88
CA GLU A 51 5.23 -9.00 -5.97
C GLU A 51 4.40 -8.76 -7.25
#